data_AF-A0A4R4FEM4-F1
#
_entry.id   AF-A0A4R4FEM4-F1
#
_cell.length_a   1.000
_cell.length_b   1.000
_cell.length_c   1.000
_cell.angle_alpha   90.00
_cell.angle_beta   90.00
_cell.angle_gamma   90.00
#
_symmetry.space_group_name_H-M   'P 1'
#
loop_
_entity.id
_entity.type
_entity.pdbx_description
1 polymer ?
#
loop_
_entity_poly.entity_id
_entity_poly.type
_entity_poly.pdbx_seq_one_letter_code
_entity_poly.pdbx_strand_id
1 'polypeptide(L)'
;MSSGTRAEPITEYPYKAVVEYLNQKTGKSFRDKSKDTQRHIRARANEGYVFEDFVKVIDNKCAEWTGTDMEQYLRPSTLFGAKFEGYLNQKRKATDRISEVDNW
;
A
#
# COMPACT_ATOMS: atom_id res chain seq x y z
N MET A 1 24.93 31.07 13.29
CA MET A 1 23.49 30.72 13.26
C MET A 1 23.38 29.23 13.54
N SER A 2 23.15 28.86 14.79
CA SER A 2 22.98 27.47 15.19
C SER A 2 21.63 26.97 14.69
N SER A 3 21.63 26.18 13.62
CA SER A 3 20.44 25.45 13.19
C SER A 3 20.22 24.31 14.18
N GLY A 4 19.30 24.54 15.12
CA GLY A 4 18.87 23.54 16.10
C GLY A 4 18.39 22.28 15.40
N THR A 5 19.02 21.16 15.74
CA THR A 5 18.52 19.82 15.42
C THR A 5 17.18 19.64 16.13
N ARG A 6 16.07 19.88 15.43
CA ARG A 6 14.76 19.41 15.89
C ARG A 6 14.81 17.89 15.75
N ALA A 7 15.05 17.19 16.86
CA ALA A 7 14.86 15.76 16.92
C ALA A 7 13.38 15.50 16.58
N GLU A 8 13.11 15.10 15.35
CA GLU A 8 11.83 14.51 14.98
C GLU A 8 11.56 13.37 15.98
N PRO A 9 10.34 13.24 16.53
CA PRO A 9 10.00 12.09 17.35
C PRO A 9 10.39 10.82 16.58
N ILE A 10 10.91 9.81 17.30
CA ILE A 10 11.20 8.49 16.72
C ILE A 10 9.84 7.85 16.40
N THR A 11 9.20 8.31 15.33
CA THR A 11 8.00 7.71 14.80
C THR A 11 8.47 6.41 14.15
N GLU A 12 8.17 5.29 14.78
CA GLU A 12 8.42 3.99 14.19
C GLU A 12 7.46 3.79 13.00
N TYR A 13 8.00 3.87 11.79
CA TYR A 13 7.22 3.72 10.56
C TYR A 13 7.01 2.22 10.25
N PRO A 14 5.86 1.82 9.66
CA PRO A 14 5.52 0.43 9.43
C PRO A 14 6.23 -0.18 8.20
N TYR A 15 7.50 0.17 7.95
CA TYR A 15 8.22 -0.21 6.72
C TYR A 15 8.23 -1.72 6.48
N LYS A 16 8.64 -2.49 7.49
CA LYS A 16 8.78 -3.94 7.39
C LYS A 16 7.42 -4.60 7.17
N ALA A 17 6.44 -4.29 8.00
CA ALA A 17 5.09 -4.86 7.93
C ALA A 17 4.41 -4.56 6.58
N VAL A 18 4.47 -3.33 6.08
CA VAL A 18 3.87 -2.96 4.79
C VAL A 18 4.54 -3.72 3.63
N VAL A 19 5.87 -3.82 3.63
CA VAL A 19 6.61 -4.48 2.56
C VAL A 19 6.42 -6.00 2.59
N GLU A 20 6.44 -6.62 3.77
CA GLU A 20 6.15 -8.05 3.92
C GLU A 20 4.74 -8.38 3.41
N TYR A 21 3.73 -7.57 3.76
CA TYR A 21 2.38 -7.78 3.27
C TYR A 21 2.27 -7.61 1.74
N LEU A 22 2.89 -6.56 1.17
CA LEU A 22 2.92 -6.37 -0.28
C LEU A 22 3.57 -7.55 -1.00
N ASN A 23 4.71 -8.03 -0.49
CA ASN A 23 5.41 -9.19 -1.05
C ASN A 23 4.55 -10.46 -0.97
N GLN A 24 3.91 -10.70 0.17
CA GLN A 24 3.00 -11.83 0.36
C GLN A 24 1.83 -11.80 -0.64
N LYS A 25 1.20 -10.63 -0.85
CA LYS A 25 0.04 -10.49 -1.74
C LYS A 25 0.37 -10.56 -3.22
N THR A 26 1.60 -10.22 -3.61
CA THR A 26 2.01 -10.10 -5.03
C THR A 26 3.01 -11.15 -5.48
N GLY A 27 3.54 -11.97 -4.57
CA GLY A 27 4.65 -12.90 -4.85
C GLY A 27 5.97 -12.20 -5.20
N LYS A 28 6.09 -10.89 -4.97
CA LYS A 28 7.30 -10.10 -5.27
C LYS A 28 8.24 -10.06 -4.07
N SER A 29 9.44 -9.51 -4.28
CA SER A 29 10.52 -9.47 -3.28
C SER A 29 11.08 -8.06 -3.07
N PHE A 30 10.21 -7.09 -2.80
CA PHE A 30 10.63 -5.73 -2.43
C PHE A 30 11.37 -5.73 -1.08
N ARG A 31 12.25 -4.74 -0.89
CA ARG A 31 13.08 -4.61 0.31
C ARG A 31 12.57 -3.47 1.20
N ASP A 32 12.30 -3.77 2.46
CA ASP A 32 11.89 -2.82 3.51
C ASP A 32 12.96 -1.76 3.81
N LYS A 33 14.23 -2.09 3.54
CA LYS A 33 15.38 -1.18 3.70
C LYS A 33 15.67 -0.32 2.46
N SER A 34 14.89 -0.43 1.39
CA SER A 34 15.05 0.41 0.20
C SER A 34 14.68 1.85 0.50
N LYS A 35 15.57 2.80 0.18
CA LYS A 35 15.30 4.24 0.35
C LYS A 35 14.05 4.70 -0.40
N ASP A 36 13.81 4.14 -1.59
CA ASP A 36 12.64 4.49 -2.40
C ASP A 36 11.33 4.01 -1.76
N THR A 37 11.31 2.76 -1.32
CA THR A 37 10.17 2.15 -0.62
C THR A 37 9.87 2.88 0.69
N GLN A 38 10.90 3.15 1.49
CA GLN A 38 10.75 3.90 2.75
C GLN A 38 10.27 5.32 2.50
N ARG A 39 10.75 6.01 1.46
CA ARG A 39 10.27 7.36 1.10
C ARG A 39 8.76 7.37 0.88
N HIS A 40 8.26 6.41 0.13
CA HIS A 40 6.83 6.32 -0.18
C HIS A 40 5.97 5.99 1.05
N ILE A 41 6.39 5.03 1.88
CA ILE A 41 5.67 4.67 3.10
C ILE A 41 5.70 5.82 4.12
N ARG A 42 6.87 6.43 4.32
CA ARG A 42 7.06 7.57 5.22
C ARG A 42 6.18 8.75 4.83
N ALA A 43 6.09 9.06 3.53
CA ALA A 43 5.26 10.15 3.06
C ALA A 43 3.79 9.98 3.48
N ARG A 44 3.23 8.77 3.34
CA ARG A 44 1.84 8.50 3.76
C ARG A 44 1.68 8.45 5.27
N ALA A 45 2.64 7.86 5.99
CA ALA A 45 2.61 7.87 7.45
C ALA A 45 2.66 9.29 8.05
N ASN A 46 3.45 10.19 7.44
CA ASN A 46 3.49 11.61 7.82
C ASN A 46 2.17 12.36 7.53
N GLU A 47 1.35 11.87 6.60
CA GLU A 47 0.01 12.39 6.32
C GLU A 47 -1.05 11.83 7.29
N GLY A 48 -0.66 10.93 8.20
CA GLY A 48 -1.55 10.35 9.22
C GLY A 48 -2.10 8.96 8.88
N TYR A 49 -1.69 8.37 7.76
CA TYR A 49 -2.12 7.01 7.39
C TYR A 49 -1.41 5.94 8.20
N VAL A 50 -2.16 4.92 8.61
CA VAL A 50 -1.69 3.81 9.45
C VAL A 50 -1.51 2.54 8.62
N PHE A 51 -0.91 1.50 9.22
CA PHE A 51 -0.62 0.23 8.56
C PHE A 51 -1.85 -0.36 7.83
N GLU A 52 -3.02 -0.30 8.46
CA GLU A 52 -4.29 -0.79 7.94
C GLU A 52 -4.69 -0.11 6.62
N ASP A 53 -4.36 1.18 6.46
CA ASP A 53 -4.62 1.91 5.22
C ASP A 53 -3.76 1.38 4.06
N PHE A 54 -2.48 1.07 4.33
CA PHE A 54 -1.60 0.46 3.34
C PHE A 54 -2.12 -0.92 2.93
N VAL A 55 -2.52 -1.74 3.90
CA VAL A 55 -3.12 -3.07 3.65
C VAL A 55 -4.34 -2.93 2.74
N LYS A 56 -5.23 -1.99 3.03
CA LYS A 56 -6.44 -1.77 2.22
C LYS A 56 -6.12 -1.33 0.79
N VAL A 57 -5.14 -0.43 0.60
CA VAL A 57 -4.67 -0.05 -0.75
C VAL A 57 -4.08 -1.24 -1.51
N ILE A 58 -3.25 -2.05 -0.85
CA ILE A 58 -2.66 -3.26 -1.44
C ILE A 58 -3.77 -4.22 -1.87
N ASP A 59 -4.73 -4.52 -0.99
CA ASP A 59 -5.81 -5.45 -1.32
C ASP A 59 -6.69 -4.94 -2.45
N ASN A 60 -7.05 -3.65 -2.44
CA ASN A 60 -7.88 -3.06 -3.48
C ASN A 60 -7.22 -3.17 -4.85
N LYS A 61 -5.91 -2.93 -4.94
CA LYS A 61 -5.18 -3.00 -6.21
C LYS A 61 -4.78 -4.40 -6.61
N CYS A 62 -4.49 -5.29 -5.68
CA CYS A 62 -4.32 -6.70 -6.01
C CYS A 62 -5.63 -7.29 -6.58
N ALA A 63 -6.77 -7.01 -5.94
CA ALA A 63 -8.07 -7.48 -6.43
C ALA A 63 -8.40 -6.96 -7.85
N GLU A 64 -7.98 -5.75 -8.19
CA GLU A 64 -8.25 -5.16 -9.51
C GLU A 64 -7.23 -5.55 -10.58
N TRP A 65 -5.95 -5.68 -10.22
CA TRP A 65 -4.86 -5.73 -11.20
C TRP A 65 -4.17 -7.09 -11.30
N THR A 66 -4.27 -7.96 -10.29
CA THR A 66 -3.68 -9.30 -10.38
C THR A 66 -4.30 -10.09 -11.54
N GLY A 67 -3.46 -10.73 -12.36
CA GLY A 67 -3.90 -11.45 -13.56
C GLY A 67 -4.19 -10.56 -14.77
N THR A 68 -3.91 -9.25 -14.69
CA THR A 68 -4.06 -8.30 -15.80
C THR A 68 -2.72 -7.67 -16.16
N ASP A 69 -2.64 -6.96 -17.29
CA ASP A 69 -1.45 -6.19 -17.67
C ASP A 69 -1.03 -5.14 -16.62
N MET A 70 -1.97 -4.74 -15.75
CA MET A 70 -1.72 -3.76 -14.69
C MET A 70 -0.96 -4.34 -13.50
N GLU A 71 -0.81 -5.66 -13.39
CA GLU A 71 -0.12 -6.33 -12.28
C GLU A 71 1.33 -5.86 -12.12
N GLN A 72 1.99 -5.48 -13.21
CA GLN A 72 3.34 -4.92 -13.21
C GLN A 72 3.47 -3.63 -12.38
N TYR A 73 2.35 -2.96 -12.11
CA TYR A 73 2.28 -1.73 -11.33
C TYR A 73 1.98 -1.95 -9.83
N LEU A 74 1.84 -3.20 -9.38
CA LEU A 74 1.75 -3.55 -7.95
C LEU A 74 3.13 -3.42 -7.27
N ARG A 75 3.56 -2.17 -7.06
CA ARG A 75 4.85 -1.80 -6.45
C ARG A 75 4.73 -0.55 -5.57
N PRO A 76 5.65 -0.31 -4.62
CA PRO A 76 5.53 0.78 -3.65
C PRO A 76 5.34 2.16 -4.28
N SER A 77 6.06 2.48 -5.36
CA SER A 77 6.00 3.79 -6.01
C SER A 77 4.66 4.10 -6.66
N THR A 78 3.94 3.08 -7.13
CA THR A 78 2.60 3.25 -7.67
C THR A 78 1.55 3.26 -6.57
N LEU A 79 1.59 2.26 -5.69
CA LEU A 79 0.56 2.05 -4.67
C LEU A 79 0.54 3.16 -3.64
N PHE A 80 1.72 3.68 -3.25
CA PHE A 80 1.89 4.66 -2.19
C PHE A 80 2.31 6.05 -2.74
N GLY A 81 2.00 6.29 -4.02
CA GLY A 81 2.18 7.56 -4.69
C GLY A 81 1.00 8.52 -4.47
N ALA A 82 0.87 9.53 -5.33
CA ALA A 82 -0.12 10.60 -5.20
C ALA A 82 -1.59 10.12 -5.22
N LYS A 83 -1.86 8.91 -5.73
CA LYS A 83 -3.22 8.35 -5.81
C LYS A 83 -3.61 7.50 -4.60
N PHE A 84 -2.81 7.47 -3.54
CA PHE A 84 -3.01 6.61 -2.36
C PHE A 84 -4.42 6.72 -1.76
N GLU A 85 -4.88 7.93 -1.43
CA GLU A 85 -6.22 8.14 -0.85
C GLU A 85 -7.34 7.68 -1.80
N GLY A 86 -7.17 7.88 -3.10
CA GLY A 86 -8.11 7.39 -4.11
C GLY A 86 -8.17 5.86 -4.14
N TYR A 87 -7.02 5.18 -4.03
CA TYR A 87 -6.97 3.72 -3.94
C TYR A 87 -7.54 3.20 -2.60
N LEU A 88 -7.33 3.93 -1.51
CA LEU A 88 -7.83 3.61 -0.17
C LEU A 88 -9.37 3.63 -0.13
N ASN A 89 -9.96 4.62 -0.78
CA ASN A 89 -11.41 4.84 -0.82
C ASN A 89 -12.12 4.17 -2.00
N GLN A 90 -11.41 3.35 -2.78
CA GLN A 90 -12.00 2.65 -3.91
C GLN A 90 -13.08 1.65 -3.43
N LYS A 91 -14.30 1.79 -3.97
CA LYS A 91 -15.37 0.80 -3.76
C LYS A 91 -15.01 -0.47 -4.53
N ARG A 92 -14.95 -1.62 -3.83
CA ARG A 92 -14.88 -2.91 -4.51
C ARG A 92 -16.18 -3.12 -5.28
N LYS A 93 -16.08 -3.52 -6.55
CA LYS A 93 -17.27 -3.84 -7.34
C LYS A 93 -17.96 -5.04 -6.67
N ALA A 94 -19.27 -4.97 -6.48
CA ALA A 94 -20.06 -5.97 -5.75
C ALA A 94 -20.14 -7.35 -6.45
N THR A 95 -19.40 -7.55 -7.54
CA THR A 95 -19.45 -8.76 -8.37
C THR A 95 -18.94 -10.01 -7.66
N ASP A 96 -18.17 -9.88 -6.57
CA ASP A 96 -17.69 -11.03 -5.78
C ASP A 96 -18.75 -11.61 -4.79
N ARG A 97 -19.98 -11.07 -4.74
CA ARG A 97 -21.06 -11.56 -3.84
C ARG A 97 -22.22 -12.26 -4.54
N ILE A 98 -22.16 -12.51 -5.85
CA ILE A 98 -23.27 -13.16 -6.60
C ILE A 98 -22.75 -14.24 -7.57
N SER A 99 -21.85 -15.12 -7.11
CA SER A 99 -21.58 -16.39 -7.80
C SER A 99 -21.99 -17.62 -6.97
N GLU A 100 -22.83 -17.42 -5.95
CA GLU A 100 -23.37 -18.46 -5.06
C GLU A 100 -24.88 -18.24 -4.85
N VAL A 101 -25.59 -17.89 -5.92
CA VAL A 101 -27.04 -18.11 -5.96
C VAL A 101 -27.26 -19.04 -7.13
N ASP A 102 -27.32 -20.32 -6.78
CA ASP A 102 -27.46 -21.48 -7.62
C ASP A 102 -28.51 -21.32 -8.72
N ASN A 103 -28.18 -21.93 -9.86
CA ASN A 103 -29.14 -22.35 -10.86
C ASN A 103 -30.30 -23.12 -10.19
N TRP A 104 -31.52 -22.57 -10.29
CA TRP A 104 -32.76 -23.33 -10.38
C TRP A 104 -33.69 -22.64 -11.38
#